data_AF-A0A1A7XZ77-F1
#
_entry.id   AF-A0A1A7XZ77-F1
#
_cell.length_a   1.000
_cell.length_b   1.000
_cell.length_c   1.000
_cell.angle_alpha   90.00
_cell.angle_beta   90.00
_cell.angle_gamma   90.00
#
_symmetry.space_group_name_H-M   'P 1'
#
loop_
_entity.id
_entity.type
_entity.pdbx_description
1 polymer ?
#
loop_
_entity_poly.entity_id
_entity_poly.type
_entity_poly.pdbx_seq_one_letter_code
_entity_poly.pdbx_strand_id
1 'polypeptide(L)'
;QSVPQAVWVVPALRQLHEITRSFIKQTYQKQDKSIIQDLKKNFEIVKLITGSLVCCHRLAVTASGCNGLSGSTLVDGRYTYQEYLDSHLRFLAFFLQEASLYLVWSRAKELWECLVTGPDVCELDREMCFEWFTKGQHDLESDVQQQLFKEKILKLEPYEITMNGFG
;
A
#
# COMPACT_ATOMS: atom_id res chain seq x y z
N GLN A 1 33.17 -1.36 -5.53
CA GLN A 1 32.17 -1.06 -4.50
C GLN A 1 31.18 -0.08 -5.11
N SER A 2 30.06 -0.56 -5.61
CA SER A 2 28.97 0.27 -6.12
C SER A 2 28.24 0.85 -4.91
N VAL A 3 28.22 2.18 -4.80
CA VAL A 3 27.41 2.91 -3.82
C VAL A 3 25.96 2.43 -4.00
N PRO A 4 25.24 1.95 -2.96
CA PRO A 4 23.85 1.59 -3.10
C PRO A 4 23.12 2.84 -3.59
N GLN A 5 22.51 2.74 -4.77
CA GLN A 5 21.79 3.83 -5.39
C GLN A 5 20.76 4.31 -4.37
N ALA A 6 20.90 5.55 -3.90
CA ALA A 6 20.09 6.10 -2.83
C ALA A 6 18.62 6.08 -3.27
N VAL A 7 17.87 5.04 -2.88
CA VAL A 7 16.43 4.98 -3.10
C VAL A 7 15.80 5.96 -2.11
N TRP A 8 14.99 6.88 -2.61
CA TRP A 8 14.36 7.96 -1.82
C TRP A 8 12.86 7.75 -1.66
N VAL A 9 12.39 6.52 -1.78
CA VAL A 9 10.96 6.21 -1.87
C VAL A 9 10.23 6.61 -0.59
N VAL A 10 10.73 6.25 0.59
CA VAL A 10 10.07 6.62 1.86
C VAL A 10 10.00 8.15 2.06
N PRO A 11 11.11 8.92 1.93
CA PRO A 11 11.05 10.38 1.98
C PRO A 11 10.13 10.99 0.91
N ALA A 12 10.17 10.48 -0.32
CA ALA A 12 9.34 10.98 -1.42
C ALA A 12 7.85 10.76 -1.13
N LEU A 13 7.45 9.57 -0.65
CA LEU A 13 6.07 9.29 -0.27
C LEU A 13 5.59 10.19 0.87
N ARG A 14 6.41 10.37 1.90
CA ARG A 14 6.11 11.27 3.02
C ARG A 14 5.95 12.72 2.53
N GLN A 15 6.84 13.17 1.64
CA GLN A 15 6.76 14.52 1.07
C GLN A 15 5.54 14.69 0.17
N LEU A 16 5.23 13.71 -0.69
CA LEU A 16 4.05 13.72 -1.54
C LEU A 16 2.77 13.74 -0.71
N HIS A 17 2.73 12.98 0.39
CA HIS A 17 1.62 13.02 1.34
C HIS A 17 1.43 14.42 1.93
N GLU A 18 2.49 15.05 2.45
CA GLU A 18 2.40 16.40 3.03
C GLU A 18 2.00 17.45 2.00
N ILE A 19 2.57 17.39 0.79
CA ILE A 19 2.22 18.30 -0.31
C ILE A 19 0.74 18.15 -0.67
N THR A 20 0.29 16.92 -0.91
CA THR A 20 -1.10 16.62 -1.28
C THR A 20 -2.07 17.06 -0.18
N ARG A 21 -1.74 16.78 1.09
CA ARG A 21 -2.50 17.22 2.27
C ARG A 21 -2.61 18.74 2.35
N SER A 22 -1.52 19.47 2.11
CA SER A 22 -1.53 20.94 2.11
C SER A 22 -2.43 21.49 1.01
N PHE A 23 -2.32 20.94 -0.21
CA PHE A 23 -3.16 21.35 -1.33
C PHE A 23 -4.65 21.12 -1.07
N ILE A 24 -5.02 19.94 -0.60
CA ILE A 24 -6.41 19.59 -0.32
C ILE A 24 -7.00 20.52 0.75
N LYS A 25 -6.26 20.80 1.83
CA LYS A 25 -6.68 21.76 2.86
C LYS A 25 -6.90 23.17 2.30
N GLN A 26 -6.00 23.66 1.44
CA GLN A 26 -6.17 24.97 0.79
C GLN A 26 -7.39 25.01 -0.15
N THR A 27 -7.62 23.94 -0.91
CA THR A 27 -8.78 23.79 -1.79
C THR A 27 -10.10 23.87 -1.01
N TYR A 28 -10.22 23.17 0.11
CA TYR A 28 -11.41 23.24 0.96
C TYR A 28 -11.65 24.66 1.50
N GLN A 29 -10.60 25.36 1.91
CA GLN A 29 -10.70 26.75 2.39
C GLN A 29 -11.14 27.73 1.29
N LYS A 30 -10.69 27.54 0.05
CA LYS A 30 -11.02 28.42 -1.08
C LYS A 30 -12.30 28.04 -1.83
N GLN A 31 -12.99 26.97 -1.43
CA GLN A 31 -14.11 26.33 -2.15
C GLN A 31 -13.79 25.89 -3.59
N ASP A 32 -12.50 25.87 -3.98
CA ASP A 32 -12.06 25.54 -5.33
C ASP A 32 -11.75 24.05 -5.46
N LYS A 33 -12.81 23.25 -5.63
CA LYS A 33 -12.72 21.78 -5.73
C LYS A 33 -12.12 21.27 -7.05
N SER A 34 -11.67 22.14 -7.95
CA SER A 34 -11.10 21.75 -9.26
C SER A 34 -9.88 20.84 -9.11
N ILE A 35 -8.99 21.14 -8.16
CA ILE A 35 -7.78 20.35 -7.88
C ILE A 35 -8.14 18.92 -7.44
N ILE A 36 -9.16 18.77 -6.57
CA ILE A 36 -9.65 17.45 -6.15
C ILE A 36 -10.25 16.70 -7.34
N GLN A 37 -10.95 17.39 -8.25
CA GLN A 37 -11.50 16.77 -9.46
C GLN A 37 -10.40 16.32 -10.44
N ASP A 38 -9.32 17.08 -10.59
CA ASP A 38 -8.18 16.71 -11.43
C ASP A 38 -7.38 15.55 -10.82
N LEU A 39 -7.26 15.51 -9.49
CA LEU A 39 -6.72 14.35 -8.77
C LEU A 39 -7.59 13.11 -8.99
N LYS A 40 -8.91 13.25 -8.87
CA LYS A 40 -9.88 12.17 -9.12
C LYS A 40 -9.82 11.62 -10.54
N LYS A 41 -9.61 12.48 -11.54
CA LYS A 41 -9.47 12.06 -12.94
C LYS A 41 -8.18 11.26 -13.19
N ASN A 42 -7.14 11.50 -12.38
CA ASN A 42 -5.85 10.82 -12.51
C ASN A 42 -5.81 9.53 -11.65
N PHE A 43 -6.53 8.50 -12.10
CA PHE A 43 -6.45 7.12 -11.56
C PHE A 43 -5.03 6.53 -11.59
N GLU A 44 -4.08 7.18 -12.26
CA GLU A 44 -2.67 6.79 -12.30
C GLU A 44 -2.00 6.84 -10.91
N ILE A 45 -2.44 7.69 -9.96
CA ILE A 45 -1.77 7.78 -8.66
C ILE A 45 -1.93 6.48 -7.85
N VAL A 46 -3.14 5.92 -7.80
CA VAL A 46 -3.39 4.62 -7.14
C VAL A 46 -2.53 3.52 -7.77
N LYS A 47 -2.46 3.50 -9.11
CA LYS A 47 -1.63 2.56 -9.87
C LYS A 47 -0.13 2.74 -9.62
N LEU A 48 0.35 3.98 -9.51
CA LEU A 48 1.75 4.30 -9.22
C LEU A 48 2.14 3.88 -7.81
N ILE A 49 1.30 4.15 -6.81
CA ILE A 49 1.56 3.78 -5.40
C ILE A 49 1.57 2.25 -5.24
N THR A 50 0.55 1.58 -5.79
CA THR A 50 0.47 0.11 -5.76
C THR A 50 1.65 -0.53 -6.48
N GLY A 51 1.97 -0.08 -7.70
CA GLY A 51 3.14 -0.58 -8.43
C GLY A 51 4.48 -0.31 -7.73
N SER A 52 4.62 0.85 -7.08
CA SER A 52 5.79 1.19 -6.25
C SER A 52 5.92 0.23 -5.07
N LEU A 53 4.82 -0.07 -4.37
CA LEU A 53 4.81 -1.01 -3.24
C LEU A 53 5.30 -2.39 -3.68
N VAL A 54 4.77 -2.92 -4.79
CA VAL A 54 5.20 -4.23 -5.33
C VAL A 54 6.69 -4.21 -5.70
N CYS A 55 7.20 -3.09 -6.24
CA CYS A 55 8.61 -2.95 -6.53
C CYS A 55 9.47 -2.94 -5.25
N CYS A 56 9.03 -2.24 -4.21
CA CYS A 56 9.70 -2.19 -2.93
C CYS A 56 9.74 -3.54 -2.22
N HIS A 57 8.67 -4.34 -2.30
CA HIS A 57 8.66 -5.73 -1.84
C HIS A 57 9.80 -6.53 -2.48
N ARG A 58 9.90 -6.52 -3.82
CA ARG A 58 10.98 -7.23 -4.54
C ARG A 58 12.38 -6.74 -4.16
N LEU A 59 12.55 -5.44 -3.95
CA LEU A 59 13.82 -4.87 -3.50
C LEU A 59 14.17 -5.37 -2.09
N ALA A 60 13.19 -5.43 -1.19
CA ALA A 60 13.38 -5.92 0.17
C ALA A 60 13.70 -7.42 0.20
N VAL A 61 13.02 -8.23 -0.63
CA VAL A 61 13.34 -9.66 -0.82
C VAL A 61 14.78 -9.83 -1.33
N THR A 62 15.20 -8.98 -2.27
CA THR A 62 16.59 -9.01 -2.77
C THR A 62 17.59 -8.62 -1.68
N ALA A 63 17.24 -7.64 -0.84
CA ALA A 63 18.08 -7.14 0.24
C ALA A 63 18.18 -8.11 1.43
N SER A 64 17.15 -8.91 1.70
CA SER A 64 17.15 -9.89 2.80
C SER A 64 18.05 -11.09 2.51
N GLY A 65 18.28 -11.41 1.24
CA GLY A 65 19.13 -12.52 0.82
C GLY A 65 18.70 -13.85 1.45
N CYS A 66 19.65 -14.61 1.98
CA CYS A 66 19.36 -15.92 2.59
C CYS A 66 18.72 -15.84 3.99
N ASN A 67 18.63 -14.64 4.59
CA ASN A 67 18.16 -14.49 5.97
C ASN A 67 16.62 -14.47 6.07
N GLY A 68 15.92 -14.49 4.93
CA GLY A 68 14.48 -14.36 4.87
C GLY A 68 14.02 -12.91 5.07
N LEU A 69 12.94 -12.52 4.39
CA LEU A 69 12.38 -11.18 4.51
C LEU A 69 11.77 -10.98 5.90
N SER A 70 12.10 -9.86 6.53
CA SER A 70 11.54 -9.43 7.81
C SER A 70 11.32 -7.92 7.85
N GLY A 71 10.50 -7.45 8.79
CA GLY A 71 10.23 -6.02 8.95
C GLY A 71 11.46 -5.15 9.17
N SER A 72 12.51 -5.69 9.80
CA SER A 72 13.77 -5.00 10.08
C SER A 72 14.78 -5.02 8.92
N THR A 73 14.44 -5.68 7.80
CA THR A 73 15.31 -5.73 6.61
C THR A 73 15.53 -4.33 6.07
N LEU A 74 16.79 -3.89 5.99
CA LEU A 74 17.13 -2.59 5.39
C LEU A 74 17.13 -2.71 3.87
N VAL A 75 16.26 -1.94 3.21
CA VAL A 75 16.07 -2.02 1.75
C VAL A 75 17.11 -1.17 1.01
N ASP A 76 17.39 0.03 1.51
CA ASP A 76 18.26 1.03 0.88
C ASP A 76 19.42 1.46 1.81
N GLY A 77 19.64 0.71 2.89
CA GLY A 77 20.60 1.02 3.95
C GLY A 77 20.16 2.14 4.90
N ARG A 78 18.94 2.67 4.76
CA ARG A 78 18.41 3.77 5.59
C ARG A 78 17.06 3.44 6.21
N TYR A 79 16.14 2.90 5.43
CA TYR A 79 14.79 2.57 5.89
C TYR A 79 14.57 1.06 5.87
N THR A 80 13.84 0.62 6.88
CA THR A 80 13.42 -0.76 7.04
C THR A 80 12.25 -1.10 6.12
N TYR A 81 12.11 -2.38 5.80
CA TYR A 81 11.02 -2.85 4.97
C TYR A 81 9.64 -2.51 5.55
N GLN A 82 9.49 -2.58 6.87
CA GLN A 82 8.26 -2.15 7.54
C GLN A 82 7.95 -0.67 7.31
N GLU A 83 8.95 0.22 7.36
CA GLU A 83 8.75 1.65 7.06
C GLU A 83 8.35 1.89 5.60
N TYR A 84 8.86 1.07 4.69
CA TYR A 84 8.45 1.08 3.28
C TYR A 84 6.98 0.71 3.14
N LEU A 85 6.53 -0.41 3.71
CA LEU A 85 5.13 -0.82 3.64
C LEU A 85 4.20 0.20 4.29
N ASP A 86 4.52 0.64 5.51
CA ASP A 86 3.72 1.60 6.27
C ASP A 86 3.54 2.91 5.49
N SER A 87 4.62 3.43 4.90
CA SER A 87 4.56 4.68 4.12
C SER A 87 3.67 4.54 2.88
N HIS A 88 3.73 3.42 2.15
CA HIS A 88 2.90 3.21 0.97
C HIS A 88 1.43 3.01 1.34
N LEU A 89 1.14 2.12 2.29
CA LEU A 89 -0.23 1.78 2.68
C LEU A 89 -0.95 2.99 3.30
N ARG A 90 -0.26 3.79 4.12
CA ARG A 90 -0.80 5.05 4.66
C ARG A 90 -1.07 6.08 3.56
N PHE A 91 -0.14 6.23 2.62
CA PHE A 91 -0.33 7.20 1.54
C PHE A 91 -1.47 6.78 0.61
N LEU A 92 -1.61 5.48 0.34
CA LEU A 92 -2.73 4.93 -0.42
C LEU A 92 -4.07 5.19 0.28
N ALA A 93 -4.19 4.86 1.57
CA ALA A 93 -5.42 5.08 2.34
C ALA A 93 -5.79 6.57 2.40
N PHE A 94 -4.82 7.44 2.69
CA PHE A 94 -5.01 8.89 2.67
C PHE A 94 -5.55 9.37 1.31
N PHE A 95 -5.01 8.85 0.22
CA PHE A 95 -5.42 9.26 -1.11
C PHE A 95 -6.84 8.81 -1.45
N LEU A 96 -7.19 7.56 -1.13
CA LEU A 96 -8.55 7.04 -1.34
C LEU A 96 -9.59 7.87 -0.57
N GLN A 97 -9.30 8.20 0.70
CA GLN A 97 -10.21 8.94 1.56
C GLN A 97 -10.38 10.40 1.11
N GLU A 98 -9.28 11.14 0.97
CA GLU A 98 -9.33 12.58 0.67
C GLU A 98 -9.78 12.86 -0.76
N ALA A 99 -9.41 11.99 -1.70
CA ALA A 99 -9.87 12.08 -3.08
C ALA A 99 -11.21 11.38 -3.29
N SER A 100 -11.88 10.85 -2.26
CA SER A 100 -13.14 10.09 -2.38
C SER A 100 -13.10 9.07 -3.55
N LEU A 101 -11.99 8.36 -3.66
CA LEU A 101 -11.75 7.35 -4.66
C LEU A 101 -11.94 5.97 -4.06
N TYR A 102 -12.28 5.01 -4.91
CA TYR A 102 -12.36 3.61 -4.52
C TYR A 102 -11.23 2.80 -5.14
N LEU A 103 -10.71 1.84 -4.38
CA LEU A 103 -9.74 0.89 -4.91
C LEU A 103 -10.47 -0.13 -5.79
N VAL A 104 -10.16 -0.14 -7.09
CA VAL A 104 -10.71 -1.11 -8.03
C VAL A 104 -10.11 -2.52 -7.80
N TRP A 105 -10.87 -3.56 -8.17
CA TRP A 105 -10.48 -4.95 -7.94
C TRP A 105 -9.08 -5.31 -8.46
N SER A 106 -8.72 -4.85 -9.65
CA SER A 106 -7.42 -5.18 -10.25
C SER A 106 -6.23 -4.74 -9.38
N ARG A 107 -6.39 -3.63 -8.64
CA ARG A 107 -5.36 -3.10 -7.72
C ARG A 107 -5.42 -3.80 -6.36
N ALA A 108 -6.62 -4.06 -5.84
CA ALA A 108 -6.80 -4.84 -4.61
C ALA A 108 -6.19 -6.25 -4.74
N LYS A 109 -6.44 -6.91 -5.88
CA LYS A 109 -5.90 -8.22 -6.21
C LYS A 109 -4.38 -8.21 -6.32
N GLU A 110 -3.79 -7.18 -6.93
CA GLU A 110 -2.34 -7.03 -7.04
C GLU A 110 -1.67 -6.87 -5.66
N LEU A 111 -2.24 -6.03 -4.78
CA LEU A 111 -1.76 -5.89 -3.40
C LEU A 111 -1.85 -7.22 -2.63
N TRP A 112 -2.99 -7.91 -2.75
CA TRP A 112 -3.19 -9.20 -2.10
C TRP A 112 -2.17 -10.24 -2.60
N GLU A 113 -1.93 -10.30 -3.91
CA GLU A 113 -0.98 -11.24 -4.49
C GLU A 113 0.45 -10.92 -4.10
N CYS A 114 0.78 -9.64 -3.91
CA CYS A 114 2.09 -9.22 -3.44
C CYS A 114 2.32 -9.53 -1.95
N LEU A 115 1.31 -9.33 -1.09
CA LEU A 115 1.49 -9.32 0.36
C LEU A 115 0.88 -10.52 1.09
N VAL A 116 0.06 -11.34 0.42
CA VAL A 116 -0.61 -12.48 1.07
C VAL A 116 -0.24 -13.79 0.41
N THR A 117 -0.41 -13.92 -0.91
CA THR A 117 -0.23 -15.21 -1.61
C THR A 117 1.07 -15.29 -2.40
N GLY A 118 1.90 -14.26 -2.37
CA GLY A 118 3.17 -14.21 -3.08
C GLY A 118 4.18 -15.22 -2.53
N PRO A 119 5.13 -15.69 -3.36
CA PRO A 119 6.10 -16.72 -2.95
C PRO A 119 7.08 -16.24 -1.87
N ASP A 120 7.35 -14.93 -1.83
CA ASP A 120 8.34 -14.31 -0.95
C ASP A 120 7.69 -13.52 0.21
N VAL A 121 6.42 -13.81 0.49
CA VAL A 121 5.63 -13.15 1.54
C VAL A 121 6.11 -13.56 2.92
N CYS A 122 6.32 -12.58 3.81
CA CYS A 122 6.60 -12.81 5.22
C CYS A 122 5.37 -12.52 6.12
N GLU A 123 5.47 -12.81 7.41
CA GLU A 123 4.38 -12.60 8.37
C GLU A 123 3.91 -11.13 8.42
N LEU A 124 4.87 -10.18 8.40
CA LEU A 124 4.58 -8.75 8.40
C LEU A 124 3.71 -8.34 7.20
N ASP A 125 3.97 -8.89 6.02
CA ASP A 125 3.20 -8.58 4.81
C ASP A 125 1.72 -8.90 5.00
N ARG A 126 1.45 -10.11 5.52
CA ARG A 126 0.09 -10.59 5.77
C ARG A 126 -0.62 -9.74 6.82
N GLU A 127 0.05 -9.49 7.94
CA GLU A 127 -0.50 -8.67 9.02
C GLU A 127 -0.88 -7.27 8.56
N MET A 128 0.05 -6.56 7.91
CA MET A 128 -0.20 -5.19 7.44
C MET A 128 -1.24 -5.16 6.32
N CYS A 129 -1.25 -6.15 5.43
CA CYS A 129 -2.23 -6.23 4.35
C CYS A 129 -3.65 -6.49 4.89
N PHE A 130 -3.81 -7.43 5.82
CA PHE A 130 -5.11 -7.70 6.46
C PHE A 130 -5.59 -6.48 7.25
N GLU A 131 -4.74 -5.90 8.08
CA GLU A 131 -5.07 -4.69 8.84
C GLU A 131 -5.52 -3.55 7.91
N TRP A 132 -4.83 -3.36 6.79
CA TRP A 132 -5.17 -2.34 5.82
C TRP A 132 -6.54 -2.57 5.17
N PHE A 133 -6.82 -3.79 4.72
CA PHE A 133 -8.12 -4.13 4.12
C PHE A 133 -9.27 -4.08 5.14
N THR A 134 -9.03 -4.49 6.39
CA THR A 134 -10.04 -4.42 7.48
C THR A 134 -10.37 -2.97 7.80
N LYS A 135 -9.37 -2.10 8.00
CA LYS A 135 -9.60 -0.68 8.31
C LYS A 135 -10.15 0.11 7.11
N GLY A 136 -9.74 -0.27 5.90
CA GLY A 136 -10.07 0.41 4.65
C GLY A 136 -11.32 -0.12 3.93
N GLN A 137 -12.17 -0.95 4.56
CA GLN A 137 -13.34 -1.52 3.87
C GLN A 137 -14.23 -0.46 3.20
N HIS A 138 -14.42 0.70 3.84
CA HIS A 138 -15.23 1.80 3.30
C HIS A 138 -14.61 2.49 2.08
N ASP A 139 -13.30 2.30 1.87
CA ASP A 139 -12.54 2.81 0.72
C ASP A 139 -12.56 1.83 -0.48
N LEU A 140 -13.26 0.69 -0.35
CA LEU A 140 -13.46 -0.29 -1.42
C LEU A 140 -14.88 -0.21 -1.99
N GLU A 141 -15.03 -0.40 -3.30
CA GLU A 141 -16.35 -0.58 -3.91
C GLU A 141 -17.04 -1.84 -3.37
N SER A 142 -18.38 -1.85 -3.32
CA SER A 142 -19.13 -2.97 -2.73
C SER A 142 -18.89 -4.30 -3.45
N ASP A 143 -18.72 -4.28 -4.77
CA ASP A 143 -18.38 -5.45 -5.57
C ASP A 143 -16.94 -5.93 -5.30
N VAL A 144 -16.00 -5.00 -5.11
CA VAL A 144 -14.61 -5.29 -4.71
C VAL A 144 -14.56 -5.96 -3.33
N GLN A 145 -15.34 -5.47 -2.35
CA GLN A 145 -15.46 -6.11 -1.04
C GLN A 145 -15.97 -7.54 -1.16
N GLN A 146 -17.02 -7.75 -1.96
CA GLN A 146 -17.59 -9.08 -2.17
C GLN A 146 -16.62 -10.03 -2.88
N GLN A 147 -15.87 -9.53 -3.88
CA GLN A 147 -14.86 -10.32 -4.58
C GLN A 147 -13.69 -10.66 -3.66
N LEU A 148 -13.20 -9.71 -2.87
CA LEU A 148 -12.15 -9.96 -1.88
C LEU A 148 -12.57 -11.05 -0.90
N PHE A 149 -13.80 -10.96 -0.39
CA PHE A 149 -14.34 -11.96 0.51
C PHE A 149 -14.45 -13.35 -0.16
N LYS A 150 -15.12 -13.43 -1.32
CA LYS A 150 -15.40 -14.71 -1.99
C LYS A 150 -14.18 -15.37 -2.62
N GLU A 151 -13.31 -14.58 -3.24
CA GLU A 151 -12.19 -15.10 -4.01
C GLU A 151 -10.91 -15.24 -3.22
N LYS A 152 -10.73 -14.46 -2.15
CA LYS A 152 -9.50 -14.43 -1.39
C LYS A 152 -9.71 -14.91 0.05
N ILE A 153 -10.61 -14.27 0.80
CA ILE A 153 -10.80 -14.61 2.22
C ILE A 153 -11.37 -16.03 2.41
N LEU A 154 -12.44 -16.40 1.70
CA LEU A 154 -13.03 -17.74 1.79
C LEU A 154 -12.13 -18.87 1.28
N LYS A 155 -11.07 -18.53 0.54
CA LYS A 155 -10.12 -19.49 -0.04
C LYS A 155 -8.77 -19.49 0.67
N LEU A 156 -8.57 -18.64 1.67
CA LEU A 156 -7.39 -18.68 2.52
C LEU A 156 -7.43 -19.95 3.34
N GLU A 157 -6.32 -20.68 3.35
CA GLU A 157 -6.19 -21.80 4.26
C GLU A 157 -6.06 -21.28 5.71
N PRO A 158 -6.62 -21.95 6.72
CA PRO A 158 -6.63 -21.44 8.10
C PRO A 158 -5.25 -21.11 8.69
N TYR A 159 -4.17 -21.75 8.20
CA TYR A 159 -2.80 -21.47 8.62
C TYR A 159 -2.20 -20.21 7.98
N GLU A 160 -2.85 -19.65 6.96
CA GLU A 160 -2.45 -18.43 6.26
C GLU A 160 -3.05 -17.15 6.86
N ILE A 161 -4.03 -17.32 7.76
CA ILE A 161 -4.72 -16.25 8.47
C ILE A 161 -3.92 -15.93 9.74
N THR A 162 -3.27 -14.77 9.78
CA THR A 162 -2.62 -14.26 10.99
C THR A 162 -3.66 -13.73 11.97
N MET A 163 -3.30 -13.47 13.23
CA MET A 163 -4.24 -13.04 14.29
C MET A 163 -5.10 -11.82 13.93
N ASN A 164 -4.64 -10.96 13.02
CA ASN A 164 -5.40 -9.78 12.56
C ASN A 164 -6.46 -10.08 11.49
N GLY A 165 -6.45 -11.26 10.86
CA GLY A 165 -7.46 -11.66 9.85
C GLY A 165 -8.82 -12.06 10.45
N PHE A 166 -8.93 -12.11 11.78
CA PHE A 166 -10.16 -12.41 12.52
C PHE A 166 -10.84 -11.17 13.15
N GLY A 167 -10.16 -10.01 13.17
CA GLY A 167 -10.54 -8.83 13.95
C GLY A 167 -11.27 -7.76 13.15
#